data_AF-A0A9D6TAI9-F1
#
_entry.id   AF-A0A9D6TAI9-F1
#
_cell.length_a   1.000
_cell.length_b   1.000
_cell.length_c   1.000
_cell.angle_alpha   90.00
_cell.angle_beta   90.00
_cell.angle_gamma   90.00
#
_symmetry.space_group_name_H-M   'P 1'
#
loop_
_entity.id
_entity.type
_entity.pdbx_description
1 polymer ?
#
loop_
_entity_poly.entity_id
_entity_poly.type
_entity_poly.pdbx_seq_one_letter_code
_entity_poly.pdbx_strand_id
1 'polypeptide(L)' 'MLRSYGRRDGAANVQGVGSLPTVRLERRLGQLPRQALMDIKRALVFALALEVAPSSR' A
#
# COMPACT_ATOMS: atom_id res chain seq x y z
N MET A 1 1.21 15.76 15.31
CA MET A 1 1.96 16.14 14.08
C MET A 1 2.21 14.88 13.26
N LEU A 2 1.44 14.63 12.21
CA LEU A 2 1.57 13.44 11.35
C LEU A 2 2.71 13.67 10.34
N ARG A 3 3.80 12.90 10.41
CA ARG A 3 4.89 12.96 9.41
C ARG A 3 4.37 12.52 8.04
N SER A 4 4.54 13.37 7.03
CA SER A 4 4.23 13.08 5.63
C SER A 4 5.09 11.93 5.11
N TYR A 5 4.50 11.11 4.24
CA TYR A 5 5.20 10.02 3.55
C TYR A 5 6.06 10.57 2.42
N GLY A 6 7.38 10.39 2.53
CA GLY A 6 8.36 10.71 1.48
C GLY A 6 8.79 12.18 1.42
N ARG A 7 10.06 12.43 1.06
CA ARG A 7 10.61 13.78 0.79
C ARG A 7 10.61 14.13 -0.71
N ARG A 8 10.23 13.20 -1.57
CA ARG A 8 10.26 13.27 -3.04
C ARG A 8 9.07 12.51 -3.60
N ASP A 9 8.70 12.83 -4.83
CA ASP A 9 7.73 12.04 -5.60
C ASP A 9 8.22 10.60 -5.73
N GLY A 10 7.30 9.65 -5.57
CA GLY A 10 7.60 8.23 -5.56
C GLY A 10 6.43 7.40 -6.06
N ALA A 11 6.73 6.22 -6.56
CA ALA A 11 5.74 5.25 -7.01
C ALA A 11 5.68 4.06 -6.04
N ALA A 12 4.49 3.51 -5.83
CA ALA A 12 4.30 2.24 -5.12
C ALA A 12 4.21 1.10 -6.14
N ASN A 13 5.28 0.31 -6.26
CA ASN A 13 5.28 -0.85 -7.15
C ASN A 13 4.48 -2.00 -6.52
N VAL A 14 3.31 -2.29 -7.09
CA VAL A 14 2.43 -3.39 -6.64
C VAL A 14 2.75 -4.74 -7.29
N GLN A 15 3.55 -4.78 -8.36
CA GLN A 15 3.94 -6.02 -9.05
C GLN A 15 4.99 -6.81 -8.25
N GLY A 16 5.81 -6.11 -7.47
CA GLY A 16 6.83 -6.70 -6.59
C GLY A 16 6.34 -6.96 -5.16
N VAL A 17 5.03 -7.04 -4.93
CA VAL A 17 4.48 -7.24 -3.58
C VAL A 17 4.81 -8.63 -3.06
N GLY A 18 5.15 -8.73 -1.77
CA GLY A 18 5.47 -9.99 -1.11
C GLY A 18 5.47 -9.88 0.41
N SER A 19 5.58 -11.02 1.08
CA SER A 19 5.68 -11.09 2.55
C SER A 19 7.11 -10.80 3.00
N LEU A 20 7.25 -10.04 4.10
CA LEU A 20 8.53 -9.80 4.76
C LEU A 20 8.41 -10.05 6.27
N PRO A 21 9.40 -10.70 6.90
CA PRO A 21 9.45 -10.82 8.36
C PRO A 21 9.47 -9.44 9.02
N THR A 22 8.75 -9.26 10.13
CA THR A 22 8.68 -7.97 10.84
C THR A 22 10.05 -7.47 11.29
N VAL A 23 10.98 -8.37 11.62
CA VAL A 23 12.36 -8.03 11.99
C VAL A 23 13.15 -7.32 10.87
N ARG A 24 12.68 -7.37 9.61
CA ARG A 24 13.26 -6.62 8.48
C ARG A 24 12.80 -5.16 8.43
N LEU A 25 11.80 -4.77 9.21
CA LEU A 25 11.28 -3.41 9.27
C LEU A 25 12.04 -2.61 10.33
N GLU A 26 12.89 -1.68 9.91
CA GLU A 26 13.76 -0.92 10.84
C GLU A 26 13.00 0.12 11.67
N ARG A 27 12.21 0.98 11.01
CA ARG A 27 11.46 2.07 11.66
C ARG A 27 10.30 2.55 10.80
N ARG A 28 9.36 3.26 11.42
CA ARG A 28 8.24 3.90 10.72
C ARG A 28 8.69 5.17 9.99
N LEU A 29 8.45 5.23 8.68
CA LEU A 29 8.79 6.40 7.84
C LEU A 29 7.69 7.48 7.82
N GLY A 30 6.42 7.10 7.97
CA GLY A 30 5.28 8.03 7.93
C GLY A 30 3.92 7.33 7.89
N GLN A 31 2.90 8.02 7.39
CA GLN A 31 1.61 7.45 7.00
C GLN A 31 1.26 7.84 5.57
N LEU A 32 0.71 6.90 4.81
CA LEU A 32 0.11 7.20 3.52
C LEU A 32 -1.23 7.91 3.71
N PRO A 33 -1.53 8.95 2.90
CA PRO A 33 -2.88 9.48 2.81
C PRO A 33 -3.89 8.38 2.48
N ARG A 34 -5.11 8.50 3.02
CA ARG A 34 -6.17 7.51 2.80
C ARG A 34 -6.40 7.22 1.31
N GLN A 35 -6.40 8.25 0.48
CA GLN A 35 -6.62 8.11 -0.96
C GLN A 35 -5.50 7.30 -1.63
N ALA A 36 -4.24 7.59 -1.33
CA ALA A 36 -3.10 6.84 -1.87
C ALA A 36 -3.16 5.35 -1.50
N LEU A 37 -3.57 5.03 -0.27
CA LEU A 37 -3.77 3.63 0.14
C LEU A 37 -4.92 2.96 -0.63
N MET A 38 -6.00 3.68 -0.94
CA MET A 38 -7.09 3.16 -1.76
C MET A 38 -6.64 2.88 -3.20
N ASP A 39 -5.82 3.76 -3.77
CA ASP A 39 -5.30 3.58 -5.12
C ASP A 39 -4.35 2.38 -5.19
N ILE A 40 -3.49 2.19 -4.18
CA ILE A 40 -2.65 0.98 -4.05
C ILE A 40 -3.52 -0.29 -3.97
N LYS A 41 -4.59 -0.28 -3.17
CA LYS A 41 -5.49 -1.45 -3.08
C LYS A 41 -6.17 -1.79 -4.41
N ARG A 42 -6.65 -0.78 -5.15
CA ARG A 42 -7.22 -0.99 -6.50
C ARG A 42 -6.19 -1.56 -7.46
N ALA A 43 -4.97 -1.01 -7.44
CA ALA A 43 -3.88 -1.51 -8.27
C ALA A 43 -3.50 -2.95 -7.92
N LEU A 44 -3.55 -3.35 -6.64
CA LEU A 44 -3.35 -4.74 -6.21
C LEU A 44 -4.45 -5.68 -6.72
N VAL A 45 -5.72 -5.28 -6.65
CA VAL A 45 -6.83 -6.08 -7.20
C VAL A 45 -6.60 -6.37 -8.67
N PHE A 46 -6.19 -5.36 -9.45
CA PHE A 46 -5.86 -5.53 -10.85
C PHE A 46 -4.61 -6.41 -11.06
N ALA A 47 -3.49 -6.08 -10.40
CA ALA A 47 -2.21 -6.74 -10.60
C ALA A 47 -2.23 -8.23 -10.21
N LEU A 48 -3.07 -8.59 -9.24
CA LEU A 48 -3.23 -9.96 -8.75
C LEU A 48 -4.49 -10.65 -9.31
N ALA A 49 -5.20 -10.01 -10.25
CA ALA A 49 -6.44 -10.50 -10.86
C ALA A 49 -7.46 -11.02 -9.83
N LEU A 50 -7.64 -10.28 -8.73
CA LEU A 50 -8.51 -10.69 -7.63
C LEU A 50 -9.98 -10.44 -7.98
N GLU A 51 -10.84 -11.41 -7.66
CA GLU A 51 -12.28 -11.18 -7.65
C GLU A 51 -12.68 -10.41 -6.40
N VAL A 52 -13.40 -9.30 -6.58
CA VAL A 52 -13.94 -8.53 -5.47
C VAL A 52 -15.28 -9.16 -5.09
N ALA A 53 -15.27 -9.94 -4.00
CA ALA A 53 -16.51 -10.46 -3.44
C ALA A 53 -17.47 -9.30 -3.13
N PRO A 54 -18.77 -9.41 -3.45
CA PRO A 54 -19.74 -8.40 -3.10
C PRO A 54 -19.72 -8.21 -1.58
N SER A 55 -19.51 -6.97 -1.12
CA SER A 55 -19.58 -6.67 0.29
C SER A 55 -21.03 -6.90 0.74
N SER A 56 -21.25 -7.96 1.51
CA SER A 56 -22.51 -8.19 2.19
C SER A 56 -22.74 -7.00 3.12
N ARG A 57 -23.67 -6.13 2.74
CA ARG A 57 -24.20 -5.05 3.56
C ARG A 57 -25.35 -5.57 4.40
#